data_AF-A0AAW9IWR1-F1
#
_entry.id   AF-A0AAW9IWR1-F1
#
_cell.length_a   1.000
_cell.length_b   1.000
_cell.length_c   1.000
_cell.angle_alpha   90.00
_cell.angle_beta   90.00
_cell.angle_gamma   90.00
#
_symmetry.space_group_name_H-M   'P 1'
#
loop_
_entity.id
_entity.type
_entity.pdbx_description
1 polymer ?
#
loop_
_entity_poly.entity_id
_entity_poly.type
_entity_poly.pdbx_seq_one_letter_code
_entity_poly.pdbx_strand_id
1 'polypeptide(L)'
;MKQKKKITAKENLRALKFLSPSMISMYILSILPIGYTIYIAFTNYNLKTMNGDWGFVGLKNFKDVLTGPLKEVFLPVFAWTFICATLITLGCFAVGLIFALVLSNKNMKEASLYKAFLVVPWALPGAIVIVSFSG
;
A
#
# COMPACT_ATOMS: atom_id res chain seq x y z
N MET A 1 8.90 17.89 -37.51
CA MET A 1 7.49 17.66 -37.13
C MET A 1 7.26 16.15 -37.02
N LYS A 2 7.11 15.59 -35.81
CA LYS A 2 7.04 14.13 -35.60
C LYS A 2 5.65 13.60 -35.93
N GLN A 3 5.57 12.68 -36.89
CA GLN A 3 4.34 12.01 -37.33
C GLN A 3 3.66 11.27 -36.16
N LYS A 4 2.38 11.57 -35.92
CA LYS A 4 1.53 10.78 -35.02
C LYS A 4 1.32 9.39 -35.65
N LYS A 5 2.02 8.38 -35.13
CA LYS A 5 1.86 6.98 -35.53
C LYS A 5 0.42 6.56 -35.19
N LYS A 6 -0.42 6.34 -36.21
CA LYS A 6 -1.79 5.82 -36.02
C LYS A 6 -1.69 4.41 -35.46
N ILE A 7 -1.94 4.28 -34.16
CA ILE A 7 -1.98 2.99 -33.46
C ILE A 7 -3.11 2.16 -34.09
N THR A 8 -2.77 1.06 -34.76
CA THR A 8 -3.75 0.26 -35.48
C THR A 8 -4.38 -0.78 -34.55
N ALA A 9 -5.70 -1.01 -34.62
CA ALA A 9 -6.43 -1.90 -33.70
C ALA A 9 -5.85 -3.34 -33.60
N LYS A 10 -5.23 -3.85 -34.67
CA LYS A 10 -4.52 -5.15 -34.65
C LYS A 10 -3.21 -5.14 -33.85
N GLU A 11 -2.53 -4.01 -33.75
CA GLU A 11 -1.31 -3.86 -32.94
C GLU A 11 -1.67 -3.82 -31.45
N ASN A 12 -2.77 -3.15 -31.09
CA ASN A 12 -3.34 -3.17 -29.74
C ASN A 12 -3.74 -4.58 -29.30
N LEU A 13 -4.31 -5.40 -30.20
CA LEU A 13 -4.68 -6.77 -29.89
C LEU A 13 -3.46 -7.67 -29.60
N ARG A 14 -2.32 -7.42 -30.24
CA ARG A 14 -1.06 -8.15 -29.97
C ARG A 14 -0.45 -7.72 -28.64
N ALA A 15 -0.40 -6.41 -28.37
CA ALA A 15 0.01 -5.89 -27.07
C ALA A 15 -0.88 -6.41 -25.93
N LEU A 16 -2.19 -6.50 -26.15
CA LEU A 16 -3.15 -7.03 -25.19
C LEU A 16 -2.94 -8.52 -24.90
N LYS A 17 -2.52 -9.32 -25.89
CA LYS A 17 -2.16 -10.74 -25.65
C LYS A 17 -0.91 -10.88 -24.77
N PHE A 18 0.09 -10.01 -24.92
CA PHE A 18 1.25 -10.00 -24.02
C PHE A 18 0.90 -9.45 -22.63
N LEU A 19 -0.06 -8.53 -22.53
CA LEU A 19 -0.54 -7.99 -21.26
C LEU A 19 -1.48 -8.98 -20.53
N SER A 20 -2.22 -9.81 -21.27
CA SER A 20 -3.23 -10.71 -20.73
C SER A 20 -2.75 -11.62 -19.60
N PRO A 21 -1.57 -12.29 -19.63
CA PRO A 21 -1.13 -13.12 -18.50
C PRO A 21 -0.90 -12.31 -17.21
N SER A 22 -0.36 -11.09 -17.32
CA SER A 22 -0.17 -10.20 -16.16
C SER A 22 -1.51 -9.71 -15.61
N MET A 23 -2.44 -9.34 -16.50
CA MET A 23 -3.79 -8.92 -16.09
C MET A 23 -4.56 -10.06 -15.42
N ILE A 24 -4.57 -11.26 -16.02
CA ILE A 24 -5.24 -12.44 -15.44
C ILE A 24 -4.67 -12.75 -14.07
N SER A 25 -3.34 -12.72 -13.91
CA SER A 25 -2.68 -12.92 -12.62
C SER A 25 -3.11 -11.87 -11.57
N MET A 26 -3.14 -10.59 -11.95
CA MET A 26 -3.59 -9.50 -11.06
C MET A 26 -5.04 -9.68 -10.61
N TYR A 27 -5.93 -10.10 -11.51
CA TYR A 27 -7.33 -10.37 -11.16
C TYR A 27 -7.47 -11.53 -10.18
N ILE A 28 -6.81 -12.65 -10.45
CA ILE A 28 -6.92 -13.86 -9.62
C ILE A 28 -6.31 -13.63 -8.23
N LEU A 29 -5.14 -12.98 -8.15
CA LEU A 29 -4.40 -12.87 -6.89
C LEU A 29 -4.78 -11.66 -6.04
N SER A 30 -5.25 -10.56 -6.65
CA SER A 30 -5.59 -9.35 -5.89
C SER A 30 -7.10 -9.13 -5.81
N ILE A 31 -7.80 -9.21 -6.94
CA ILE A 31 -9.22 -8.80 -6.99
C ILE A 31 -10.13 -9.84 -6.35
N LEU A 32 -9.89 -11.14 -6.58
CA LEU A 32 -10.67 -12.21 -5.94
C LEU A 32 -10.63 -12.18 -4.40
N PRO A 33 -9.46 -12.13 -3.72
CA PRO A 33 -9.43 -12.11 -2.26
C PRO A 33 -10.03 -10.81 -1.69
N ILE A 34 -9.88 -9.67 -2.38
CA ILE A 34 -10.52 -8.42 -1.96
C ILE A 34 -12.05 -8.55 -2.06
N GLY A 35 -12.57 -9.07 -3.17
CA GLY A 35 -14.02 -9.30 -3.31
C GLY A 35 -14.55 -10.28 -2.27
N TYR A 36 -13.80 -11.34 -1.99
CA TYR A 36 -14.17 -12.35 -0.99
C TYR A 36 -14.16 -11.80 0.45
N THR A 37 -13.17 -10.97 0.81
CA THR A 37 -13.14 -10.31 2.12
C THR A 37 -14.28 -9.32 2.28
N ILE A 38 -14.65 -8.59 1.22
CA ILE A 38 -15.84 -7.73 1.22
C ILE A 38 -17.11 -8.56 1.44
N TYR A 39 -17.26 -9.70 0.75
CA TYR A 39 -18.41 -10.60 0.96
C TYR A 39 -18.50 -11.09 2.42
N ILE A 40 -17.38 -11.55 2.99
CA ILE A 40 -17.30 -12.00 4.38
C ILE A 40 -17.66 -10.88 5.36
N ALA A 41 -17.31 -9.62 5.07
CA ALA A 41 -17.59 -8.49 5.96
C ALA A 41 -19.09 -8.27 6.23
N PHE A 42 -19.99 -8.76 5.38
CA PHE A 42 -21.44 -8.74 5.59
C PHE A 42 -22.01 -10.00 6.26
N THR A 43 -21.16 -10.96 6.63
CA THR A 43 -21.54 -12.23 7.25
C THR A 43 -21.00 -12.34 8.68
N ASN A 44 -21.61 -13.21 9.50
CA ASN A 44 -21.10 -13.53 10.85
C ASN A 44 -19.99 -14.60 10.80
N TYR A 45 -19.08 -14.52 9.84
CA TYR A 45 -18.00 -15.50 9.69
C TYR A 45 -16.85 -15.17 10.64
N ASN A 46 -16.73 -15.96 11.70
CA ASN A 46 -15.66 -15.86 12.71
C ASN A 46 -15.24 -17.28 13.14
N LEU A 47 -14.13 -17.40 13.87
CA LEU A 47 -13.59 -18.66 14.38
C LEU A 47 -14.65 -19.51 15.14
N LYS A 48 -15.61 -18.86 15.81
CA LYS A 48 -16.70 -19.52 16.54
C LYS A 48 -17.85 -20.01 15.66
N THR A 49 -18.07 -19.33 14.53
CA THR A 49 -19.21 -19.58 13.63
C THR A 49 -18.82 -20.47 12.44
N MET A 50 -17.54 -20.87 12.35
CA MET A 50 -16.99 -21.65 11.25
C MET A 50 -17.62 -23.06 11.13
N ASN A 51 -18.22 -23.59 12.20
CA ASN A 51 -18.81 -24.93 12.27
C ASN A 51 -20.24 -25.04 11.70
N GLY A 52 -20.79 -23.99 11.10
CA GLY A 52 -22.04 -24.08 10.33
C GLY A 52 -23.08 -22.99 10.60
N ASP A 53 -22.97 -22.23 11.69
CA ASP A 53 -23.94 -21.19 12.07
C ASP A 53 -23.70 -19.83 11.38
N TRP A 54 -23.11 -19.84 10.18
CA TRP A 54 -22.76 -18.61 9.47
C TRP A 54 -23.92 -18.12 8.62
N GLY A 55 -24.20 -16.83 8.70
CA GLY A 55 -25.30 -16.20 7.98
C GLY A 55 -24.99 -14.75 7.63
N PHE A 56 -25.80 -14.19 6.73
CA PHE A 56 -25.71 -12.79 6.32
C PHE A 56 -26.29 -11.88 7.41
N VAL A 57 -25.46 -10.99 7.95
CA VAL A 57 -25.82 -10.05 9.03
C VAL A 57 -25.88 -8.60 8.56
N GLY A 58 -25.71 -8.36 7.26
CA GLY A 58 -25.79 -7.03 6.66
C GLY A 58 -24.76 -6.07 7.26
N LEU A 59 -25.20 -4.89 7.70
CA LEU A 59 -24.32 -3.82 8.20
C LEU A 59 -23.96 -3.93 9.69
N LYS A 60 -24.38 -5.00 10.38
CA LYS A 60 -24.17 -5.15 11.81
C LYS A 60 -22.68 -5.07 12.20
N ASN A 61 -21.81 -5.76 11.45
CA ASN A 61 -20.37 -5.76 11.70
C ASN A 61 -19.76 -4.34 11.64
N PHE A 62 -20.20 -3.51 10.69
CA PHE A 62 -19.73 -2.12 10.56
C PHE A 62 -20.19 -1.25 11.72
N LYS A 63 -21.44 -1.43 12.18
CA LYS A 63 -21.98 -0.72 13.34
C LYS A 63 -21.28 -1.13 14.64
N ASP A 64 -20.99 -2.42 14.79
CA ASP A 64 -20.32 -2.98 15.98
C ASP A 64 -18.87 -2.48 16.11
N VAL A 65 -18.18 -2.20 14.99
CA VAL A 65 -16.84 -1.56 15.02
C VAL A 65 -16.90 -0.13 15.56
N LEU A 66 -17.95 0.64 15.22
CA LEU A 66 -18.07 2.05 15.58
C LEU A 66 -18.75 2.30 16.93
N THR A 67 -19.64 1.39 17.36
CA THR A 67 -20.50 1.59 18.55
C THR A 67 -20.42 0.44 19.54
N GLY A 68 -19.90 -0.71 19.12
CA GLY A 68 -19.78 -1.88 19.96
C GLY A 68 -18.50 -1.87 20.82
N PRO A 69 -18.14 -3.02 21.38
CA PRO A 69 -17.02 -3.15 22.33
C PRO A 69 -15.66 -2.82 21.73
N LEU A 70 -15.54 -2.80 20.40
CA LEU A 70 -14.30 -2.46 19.70
C LEU A 70 -14.08 -0.96 19.53
N LYS A 71 -15.09 -0.12 19.77
CA LYS A 71 -15.03 1.33 19.56
C LYS A 71 -13.86 1.99 20.32
N GLU A 72 -13.68 1.61 21.58
CA GLU A 72 -12.67 2.19 22.47
C GLU A 72 -11.24 1.92 21.98
N VAL A 73 -11.03 0.85 21.21
CA VAL A 73 -9.73 0.52 20.62
C VAL A 73 -9.63 1.04 19.19
N PHE A 74 -10.70 0.92 18.42
CA PHE A 74 -10.73 1.26 16.99
C PHE A 74 -10.46 2.75 16.76
N LEU A 75 -11.17 3.65 17.43
CA LEU A 75 -11.03 5.09 17.17
C LEU A 75 -9.64 5.63 17.53
N PRO A 76 -9.04 5.29 18.70
CA PRO A 76 -7.69 5.72 19.02
C PRO A 76 -6.63 5.17 18.06
N VAL A 77 -6.72 3.89 17.67
CA VAL A 77 -5.77 3.28 16.72
C VAL A 77 -5.94 3.88 15.32
N PHE A 78 -7.17 4.14 14.89
CA PHE A 78 -7.43 4.81 13.62
C PHE A 78 -6.86 6.23 13.61
N ALA A 79 -7.07 7.01 14.67
CA ALA A 79 -6.50 8.35 14.79
C ALA A 79 -4.96 8.30 14.81
N TRP A 80 -4.38 7.39 15.59
CA TRP A 80 -2.93 7.19 15.66
C TRP A 80 -2.34 6.84 14.29
N THR A 81 -2.92 5.87 13.58
CA THR A 81 -2.44 5.48 12.25
C THR A 81 -2.55 6.61 11.24
N PHE A 82 -3.64 7.37 11.26
CA PHE A 82 -3.82 8.51 10.36
C PHE A 82 -2.83 9.65 10.65
N ILE A 83 -2.66 10.01 11.93
CA ILE A 83 -1.73 11.05 12.37
C ILE A 83 -0.29 10.62 12.04
N CYS A 84 0.13 9.41 12.40
CA CYS A 84 1.45 8.89 12.10
C CYS A 84 1.70 8.82 10.59
N ALA A 85 0.77 8.28 9.80
CA ALA A 85 0.92 8.20 8.34
C ALA A 85 1.11 9.59 7.73
N THR A 86 0.32 10.57 8.16
CA THR A 86 0.38 11.95 7.67
C THR A 86 1.71 12.61 8.07
N LEU A 87 2.08 12.54 9.36
CA LEU A 87 3.31 13.14 9.87
C LEU A 87 4.56 12.51 9.26
N ILE A 88 4.61 11.18 9.15
CA ILE A 88 5.74 10.47 8.54
C ILE A 88 5.84 10.81 7.05
N THR A 89 4.72 10.79 6.32
CA THR A 89 4.74 11.09 4.88
C THR A 89 5.20 12.52 4.61
N LEU A 90 4.64 13.50 5.32
CA LEU A 90 5.05 14.91 5.18
C LEU A 90 6.49 15.14 5.64
N GLY A 91 6.89 14.51 6.76
CA GLY A 91 8.25 14.58 7.27
C GLY A 91 9.28 14.01 6.29
N CYS A 92 9.06 12.79 5.80
CA CYS A 92 9.92 12.16 4.80
C CYS A 92 9.96 12.95 3.49
N PHE A 93 8.82 13.51 3.05
CA PHE A 93 8.77 14.35 1.86
C PHE A 93 9.56 15.65 2.03
N ALA A 94 9.36 16.37 3.15
CA ALA A 94 10.06 17.61 3.42
C ALA A 94 11.57 17.39 3.55
N VAL A 95 11.99 16.39 4.34
CA VAL A 95 13.41 16.01 4.50
C VAL A 95 14.01 15.60 3.16
N GLY A 96 13.33 14.73 2.41
CA GLY A 96 13.77 14.28 1.09
C GLY A 96 13.93 15.43 0.09
N LEU A 97 13.02 16.41 0.12
CA LEU A 97 13.08 17.62 -0.71
C LEU A 97 14.27 18.50 -0.34
N ILE A 98 14.52 18.71 0.96
CA ILE A 98 15.70 19.46 1.44
C ILE A 98 16.98 18.79 0.95
N PHE A 99 17.12 17.47 1.14
CA PHE A 99 18.27 16.72 0.65
C PHE A 99 18.41 16.83 -0.88
N ALA A 100 17.31 16.70 -1.62
CA ALA A 100 17.32 16.82 -3.08
C ALA A 100 17.82 18.21 -3.54
N LEU A 101 17.38 19.29 -2.90
CA LEU A 101 17.81 20.65 -3.21
C LEU A 101 19.31 20.85 -2.92
N VAL A 102 19.79 20.38 -1.76
CA VAL A 102 21.20 20.47 -1.36
C VAL A 102 22.08 19.68 -2.34
N LEU A 103 21.69 18.44 -2.66
CA LEU A 103 22.44 17.54 -3.54
C LEU A 103 22.33 17.87 -5.03
N SER A 104 21.46 18.82 -5.40
CA SER A 104 21.32 19.33 -6.76
C SER A 104 22.39 20.39 -7.11
N ASN A 105 23.08 20.95 -6.11
CA ASN A 105 24.12 21.94 -6.35
C ASN A 105 25.31 21.36 -7.14
N LYS A 106 25.54 21.87 -8.37
CA LYS A 106 26.63 21.43 -9.27
C LYS A 106 28.04 21.61 -8.70
N ASN A 107 28.21 22.45 -7.67
CA ASN A 107 29.52 22.71 -7.06
C ASN A 107 29.92 21.70 -5.97
N MET A 108 29.04 20.79 -5.56
CA MET A 108 29.38 19.74 -4.59
C MET A 108 30.04 18.53 -5.27
N LYS A 109 31.37 18.43 -5.16
CA LYS A 109 32.15 17.30 -5.69
C LYS A 109 31.79 15.95 -5.04
N GLU A 110 31.50 15.96 -3.73
CA GLU A 110 31.18 14.75 -2.95
C GLU A 110 29.68 14.36 -3.00
N ALA A 111 28.86 15.02 -3.83
CA ALA A 111 27.41 14.75 -3.91
C ALA A 111 27.10 13.28 -4.28
N SER A 112 28.01 12.59 -4.98
CA SER A 112 27.87 11.18 -5.31
C SER A 112 27.92 10.28 -4.07
N LEU A 113 28.83 10.57 -3.13
CA LEU A 113 29.01 9.80 -1.90
C LEU A 113 27.76 9.92 -1.00
N TYR A 114 27.25 11.14 -0.82
CA TYR A 114 26.03 11.38 -0.03
C TYR A 114 24.80 10.67 -0.63
N LYS A 115 24.67 10.63 -1.96
CA LYS A 115 23.59 9.87 -2.63
C LYS A 115 23.71 8.37 -2.37
N ALA A 116 24.93 7.83 -2.36
CA ALA A 116 25.15 6.42 -2.06
C ALA A 116 24.70 6.07 -0.63
N PHE A 117 25.07 6.88 0.37
CA PHE A 117 24.63 6.69 1.75
C PHE A 117 23.11 6.72 1.91
N LEU A 118 22.40 7.58 1.18
CA LEU A 118 20.94 7.67 1.24
C LEU A 118 20.22 6.43 0.69
N VAL A 119 20.86 5.61 -0.15
CA VAL A 119 20.29 4.37 -0.70
C VAL A 119 20.51 3.18 0.23
N VAL A 120 21.52 3.22 1.10
CA VAL A 120 21.85 2.11 2.02
C VAL A 120 20.65 1.69 2.90
N PRO A 121 19.91 2.62 3.54
CA PRO A 121 18.75 2.25 4.35
C PRO A 121 17.65 1.53 3.56
N TRP A 122 17.49 1.82 2.27
CA TRP A 122 16.51 1.16 1.42
C TRP A 122 16.88 -0.32 1.15
N ALA A 123 18.18 -0.66 1.16
CA ALA A 123 18.65 -2.02 0.97
C ALA A 123 18.53 -2.89 2.24
N LEU A 124 18.34 -2.28 3.41
CA LEU A 124 18.23 -3.01 4.67
C LEU A 124 16.83 -3.66 4.81
N PRO A 125 16.76 -4.98 5.09
CA PRO A 125 15.51 -5.64 5.45
C PRO A 125 14.90 -5.00 6.70
N GLY A 126 13.58 -4.74 6.68
CA GLY A 126 12.88 -4.06 7.78
C GLY A 126 13.03 -4.75 9.14
N ALA A 127 13.17 -6.08 9.16
CA ALA A 127 13.42 -6.84 10.39
C ALA A 127 14.70 -6.40 11.11
N ILE A 128 15.78 -6.12 10.38
CA ILE A 128 17.08 -5.68 10.94
C ILE A 128 16.94 -4.30 11.57
N VAL A 129 16.18 -3.41 10.94
CA VAL A 129 15.93 -2.07 11.45
C VAL A 129 15.17 -2.14 12.77
N ILE A 130 14.09 -2.93 12.84
CA ILE A 130 13.26 -3.05 14.05
C ILE A 130 14.09 -3.51 15.26
N VAL A 131 14.92 -4.56 15.10
CA VAL A 131 15.76 -5.06 16.20
C VAL A 131 16.90 -4.13 16.58
N SER A 132 17.35 -3.27 15.67
CA SER A 132 18.39 -2.28 15.98
C SER A 132 17.88 -1.18 16.93
N PHE A 133 16.57 -0.96 16.95
CA PHE A 133 15.92 0.03 17.82
C PHE A 133 15.22 -0.59 19.04
N SER A 134 15.29 -1.91 19.22
CA SER A 134 14.65 -2.61 20.36
C SER A 134 15.52 -2.67 21.61
N GLY A 135 16.35 -1.64 21.83
CA GLY A 135 17.25 -1.52 22.99
C GLY A 135 16.53 -1.48 24.33
#